data_AF-A0A839QLB0-F1
#
_entry.id   AF-A0A839QLB0-F1
#
_cell.length_a   1.000
_cell.length_b   1.000
_cell.length_c   1.000
_cell.angle_alpha   90.00
_cell.angle_beta   90.00
_cell.angle_gamma   90.00
#
_symmetry.space_group_name_H-M   'P 1'
#
loop_
_entity.id
_entity.type
_entity.pdbx_description
1 polymer ?
#
loop_
_entity_poly.entity_id
_entity_poly.type
_entity_poly.pdbx_seq_one_letter_code
_entity_poly.pdbx_strand_id
1 'polypeptide(L)' 'MKDAKEIMEILAAYDLTKPFRATAELTGCSHHTVARIVKARDAGADSDQSATREGAHRCVTAQDRGMG' A
#
# COMPACT_ATOMS: atom_id res chain seq x y z
N MET A 1 17.95 8.40 -8.64
CA MET A 1 16.58 8.08 -8.19
C MET A 1 16.10 6.89 -9.00
N LYS A 2 15.25 6.01 -8.45
CA LYS A 2 14.77 4.83 -9.19
C LYS A 2 13.77 5.26 -10.27
N ASP A 3 13.76 4.53 -11.38
CA ASP A 3 12.81 4.75 -12.46
C ASP A 3 11.39 4.34 -12.05
N ALA A 4 10.38 5.01 -12.60
CA ALA A 4 8.98 4.75 -12.28
C ALA A 4 8.57 3.28 -12.54
N LYS A 5 9.14 2.66 -13.58
CA LYS A 5 8.96 1.24 -13.89
C LYS A 5 9.41 0.34 -12.74
N GLU A 6 10.59 0.60 -12.21
CA GLU A 6 11.15 -0.19 -11.11
C GLU A 6 10.33 -0.02 -9.82
N ILE A 7 9.78 1.18 -9.59
CA ILE A 7 8.85 1.44 -8.48
C ILE A 7 7.56 0.62 -8.62
N MET A 8 6.96 0.57 -9.81
CA MET A 8 5.77 -0.27 -10.05
C MET A 8 6.06 -1.76 -9.87
N GLU A 9 7.21 -2.24 -10.33
CA GLU A 9 7.60 -3.65 -10.20
C GLU A 9 7.76 -4.04 -8.72
N ILE A 10 8.38 -3.17 -7.91
CA ILE A 10 8.51 -3.36 -6.46
C ILE A 10 7.13 -3.38 -5.78
N LEU A 11 6.22 -2.49 -6.17
CA LEU A 11 4.87 -2.45 -5.63
C LEU A 11 4.05 -3.69 -6.01
N ALA A 12 4.17 -4.17 -7.25
CA ALA A 12 3.50 -5.40 -7.71
C ALA A 12 4.01 -6.64 -6.94
N ALA A 13 5.32 -6.74 -6.73
CA ALA A 13 5.90 -7.80 -5.91
C ALA A 13 5.46 -7.72 -4.45
N TYR A 14 5.31 -6.51 -3.90
CA TYR A 14 4.76 -6.30 -2.55
C TYR A 14 3.29 -6.71 -2.47
N ASP A 15 2.45 -6.36 -3.45
CA ASP A 15 1.03 -6.73 -3.44
C ASP A 15 0.84 -8.27 -3.53
N LEU A 16 1.73 -8.96 -4.24
CA LEU A 16 1.75 -10.42 -4.35
C LEU A 16 2.22 -11.11 -3.05
N THR A 17 3.25 -10.56 -2.40
CA THR A 17 3.88 -11.22 -1.25
C THR A 17 3.35 -10.73 0.09
N LYS A 18 3.24 -9.41 0.27
CA LYS A 18 2.90 -8.61 1.47
C LYS A 18 4.00 -8.32 2.50
N PRO A 19 5.03 -9.15 2.77
CA PRO A 19 6.10 -8.76 3.69
C PRO A 19 7.28 -8.12 2.95
N PHE A 20 7.76 -6.99 3.49
CA PHE A 20 8.88 -6.20 2.92
C PHE A 20 10.16 -7.00 2.67
N ARG A 21 10.44 -8.01 3.50
CA ARG A 21 11.61 -8.88 3.36
C ARG A 21 11.50 -9.80 2.14
N ALA A 22 10.36 -10.45 1.95
CA ALA A 22 10.16 -11.31 0.78
C ALA A 22 10.18 -10.50 -0.52
N THR A 23 9.57 -9.31 -0.52
CA THR A 23 9.63 -8.40 -1.67
C THR A 23 11.05 -7.96 -1.99
N ALA A 24 11.84 -7.65 -0.97
CA ALA A 24 13.26 -7.29 -1.11
C ALA A 24 14.08 -8.41 -1.75
N GLU A 25 13.86 -9.66 -1.33
CA GLU A 25 14.52 -10.84 -1.91
C GLU A 25 14.12 -11.08 -3.37
N LEU A 26 12.84 -10.88 -3.72
CA LEU A 26 12.32 -11.02 -5.08
C LEU A 26 12.82 -9.94 -6.06
N THR A 27 12.98 -8.71 -5.57
CA THR A 27 13.31 -7.54 -6.40
C THR A 27 14.80 -7.18 -6.35
N GLY A 28 15.60 -7.88 -5.56
CA GLY A 28 17.02 -7.57 -5.34
C GLY A 28 17.25 -6.22 -4.64
N CYS A 29 16.25 -5.69 -3.94
CA CYS A 29 16.28 -4.37 -3.31
C CYS A 29 16.39 -4.48 -1.78
N SER A 30 16.90 -3.45 -1.11
CA SER A 30 16.84 -3.39 0.36
C SER A 30 15.39 -3.23 0.85
N HIS A 31 15.01 -3.89 1.95
CA HIS A 31 13.68 -3.74 2.56
C HIS A 31 13.36 -2.29 2.97
N HIS A 32 14.38 -1.47 3.26
CA HIS A 32 14.19 -0.05 3.56
C HIS A 32 13.71 0.73 2.34
N THR A 33 14.13 0.32 1.15
CA THR A 33 13.65 0.89 -0.12
C THR A 33 12.19 0.51 -0.36
N VAL A 34 11.83 -0.76 -0.14
CA VAL A 34 10.44 -1.22 -0.26
C VAL A 34 9.55 -0.43 0.72
N ALA A 35 9.96 -0.30 1.98
CA ALA A 35 9.22 0.47 2.99
C ALA A 35 9.04 1.96 2.60
N ARG A 36 10.08 2.59 2.03
CA ARG A 36 9.98 3.99 1.55
C ARG A 36 8.99 4.11 0.39
N ILE A 37 9.02 3.18 -0.56
CA ILE A 37 8.14 3.16 -1.73
C ILE A 37 6.68 2.92 -1.32
N VAL A 38 6.44 1.95 -0.44
CA VAL A 38 5.10 1.65 0.09
C VAL A 38 4.58 2.85 0.87
N LYS A 39 5.40 3.47 1.73
CA LYS A 39 5.01 4.69 2.46
C LYS A 39 4.69 5.86 1.53
N ALA A 40 5.41 5.99 0.42
CA ALA A 40 5.13 7.02 -0.58
C ALA A 40 3.82 6.74 -1.33
N ARG A 41 3.51 5.47 -1.62
CA ARG A 41 2.21 5.04 -2.18
C ARG A 41 1.07 5.31 -1.21
N ASP A 42 1.22 4.93 0.06
CA ASP A 42 0.23 5.20 1.10
C ASP A 42 0.03 6.70 1.29
N ALA A 43 1.10 7.52 1.29
CA ALA A 43 0.97 8.98 1.36
C ALA A 43 0.29 9.59 0.12
N GLY A 44 0.52 9.01 -1.07
CA GLY A 44 -0.18 9.38 -2.30
C GLY A 44 -1.65 8.95 -2.30
N ALA A 45 -1.97 7.80 -1.70
CA ALA A 45 -3.33 7.33 -1.48
C ALA A 45 -4.04 8.19 -0.43
N ASP A 46 -3.38 8.58 0.66
CA ASP A 46 -3.92 9.49 1.68
C ASP A 46 -4.18 10.90 1.11
N SER A 47 -3.37 11.35 0.16
CA SER A 47 -3.57 12.64 -0.52
C SER A 47 -4.80 12.62 -1.44
N ASP A 48 -5.11 11.49 -2.06
CA ASP A 48 -6.35 11.28 -2.82
C ASP A 48 -7.58 11.13 -1.90
N GLN A 49 -7.40 10.47 -0.74
CA GLN A 49 -8.42 10.37 0.31
C GLN A 49 -8.72 11.72 0.99
N SER A 50 -7.76 12.65 0.98
CA SER A 50 -7.94 14.02 1.49
C SER A 50 -8.81 14.89 0.57
N ALA A 51 -8.88 14.57 -0.73
CA ALA A 51 -9.76 15.24 -1.68
C ALA A 51 -11.19 14.66 -1.71
N THR A 52 -11.41 13.49 -1.09
CA THR A 52 -12.72 12.82 -0.99
C THR A 52 -13.31 12.85 0.43
N ARG A 53 -12.61 13.37 1.45
CA ARG A 53 -13.17 13.50 2.81
C ARG A 53 -14.11 14.71 2.99
N GLU A 54 -14.69 15.22 1.91
CA GLU A 54 -15.94 15.99 1.90
C GLU A 54 -17.04 15.20 1.15
N GLY A 55 -17.23 13.92 1.52
CA GLY A 55 -18.41 13.17 1.10
C GLY A 55 -18.24 11.66 1.16
N ALA A 56 -18.96 11.01 2.08
CA ALA A 56 -19.19 9.56 2.11
C ALA A 56 -18.06 8.65 2.65
N HIS A 57 -17.73 8.78 3.94
CA HIS A 57 -17.43 7.61 4.79
C HIS A 57 -18.35 7.59 6.00
N ARG A 58 -19.65 7.49 5.71
CA ARG A 58 -20.64 6.97 6.67
C ARG A 58 -21.48 5.94 5.94
N CYS A 59 -20.89 4.78 5.68
CA CYS A 59 -21.62 3.53 5.50
C CYS A 59 -20.89 2.48 6.36
N VAL A 60 -21.60 2.16 7.42
CA VAL A 60 -21.31 1.24 8.51
C VAL A 60 -20.78 -0.10 8.02
N THR A 61 -19.73 -0.62 8.64
CA THR A 61 -19.44 -2.05 8.63
C THR A 61 -20.57 -2.75 9.37
N ALA A 62 -21.63 -3.11 8.64
CA ALA A 62 -22.72 -3.99 9.06
C ALA A 62 -22.31 -5.48 9.05
N GLN A 63 -21.01 -5.79 9.10
CA GLN A 63 -20.51 -7.15 8.89
C GLN A 63 -19.34 -7.40 9.84
N ASP A 64 -19.63 -7.67 11.11
CA ASP A 64 -19.09 -8.83 11.85
C ASP A 64 -19.53 -8.77 13.32
N ARG A 65 -19.87 -9.95 13.88
CA ARG A 65 -20.51 -10.25 15.18
C ARG A 65 -22.04 -10.09 15.17
N GLY A 66 -22.85 -11.12 15.01
CA GLY A 66 -22.69 -12.51 15.45
C GLY A 66 -23.56 -12.74 16.69
N MET A 67 -24.72 -13.37 16.44
CA MET A 67 -25.59 -14.15 17.33
C MET A 67 -25.14 -14.37 18.78
N GLY A 68 -26.04 -14.06 19.73
CA GLY A 68 -25.98 -14.43 21.13
C GLY A 68 -27.21 -13.94 21.88
#